data_AF-A0A966BHZ6-F1
#
_entry.id   AF-A0A966BHZ6-F1
#
_cell.length_a   1.000
_cell.length_b   1.000
_cell.length_c   1.000
_cell.angle_alpha   90.00
_cell.angle_beta   90.00
_cell.angle_gamma   90.00
#
_symmetry.space_group_name_H-M   'P 1'
#
loop_
_entity.id
_entity.type
_entity.pdbx_description
1 polymer ?
#
loop_
_entity_poly.entity_id
_entity_poly.type
_entity_poly.pdbx_seq_one_letter_code
_entity_poly.pdbx_strand_id
1 'polypeptide(L)'
;MNSFTMMLAASEGGAPPNPIIPEITEVIWGSLSFLILFIVMAKYAYPAIKKTMEARTAKIQNDLDAADAARSDAEALRGEYDSKIAEAQAEASRIIEAARGEAEQVRQERLAAIEPEIADRKAQADSDIEAAKARALTDVRAQVTSLAVGAAEKVVQSSLDESAYTRLVDEYIESVGK
;
A
#
# COMPACT_ATOMS: atom_id res chain seq x y z
N MET A 1 -95.82 63.05 -50.70
CA MET A 1 -96.63 61.82 -50.75
C MET A 1 -95.72 60.64 -50.38
N ASN A 2 -95.28 60.67 -49.11
CA ASN A 2 -94.46 59.67 -48.43
C ASN A 2 -95.37 59.05 -47.38
N SER A 3 -95.86 57.83 -47.62
CA SER A 3 -96.60 57.06 -46.60
C SER A 3 -96.66 55.55 -46.90
N PHE A 4 -96.39 55.10 -48.13
CA PHE A 4 -96.61 53.69 -48.50
C PHE A 4 -95.33 52.81 -48.46
N THR A 5 -94.14 53.39 -48.62
CA THR A 5 -92.87 52.64 -48.63
C THR A 5 -92.23 52.45 -47.25
N MET A 6 -92.74 53.12 -46.20
CA MET A 6 -92.26 52.95 -44.82
C MET A 6 -92.98 51.82 -44.07
N MET A 7 -94.06 51.25 -44.66
CA MET A 7 -94.86 50.21 -44.03
C MET A 7 -94.46 48.78 -44.44
N LEU A 8 -93.66 48.61 -45.50
CA LEU A 8 -93.18 47.28 -45.93
C LEU A 8 -91.77 46.93 -45.43
N ALA A 9 -91.13 47.82 -44.66
CA ALA A 9 -89.99 47.47 -43.80
C ALA A 9 -90.45 47.00 -42.40
N ALA A 10 -91.76 46.95 -42.15
CA ALA A 10 -92.35 46.51 -40.87
C ALA A 10 -92.95 45.09 -40.95
N SER A 11 -92.47 44.28 -41.89
CA SER A 11 -92.71 42.83 -41.94
C SER A 11 -91.50 42.04 -41.38
N GLU A 12 -90.72 42.66 -40.49
CA GLU A 12 -90.02 41.90 -39.47
C GLU A 12 -91.00 41.74 -38.31
N GLY A 13 -91.74 40.63 -38.31
CA GLY A 13 -92.53 40.18 -37.18
C GLY A 13 -91.62 39.74 -36.04
N GLY A 14 -90.90 40.69 -35.45
CA GLY A 14 -90.14 40.54 -34.21
C GLY A 14 -91.01 41.01 -33.04
N ALA A 15 -91.24 40.12 -32.08
CA ALA A 15 -91.83 40.48 -30.80
C ALA A 15 -90.95 41.54 -30.10
N PRO A 16 -91.52 42.45 -29.27
CA PRO A 16 -90.71 43.39 -28.50
C PRO A 16 -89.72 42.61 -27.59
N PRO A 17 -88.40 42.90 -27.64
CA PRO A 17 -87.41 42.14 -26.88
C PRO A 17 -87.65 42.32 -25.38
N ASN A 18 -88.00 41.22 -24.72
CA ASN A 18 -88.29 41.18 -23.29
C ASN A 18 -86.97 41.14 -22.49
N PRO A 19 -86.62 42.15 -21.67
CA PRO A 19 -85.28 42.28 -21.06
C PRO A 19 -84.91 41.23 -20.01
N ILE A 20 -85.84 40.33 -19.66
CA ILE A 20 -85.70 39.36 -18.55
C ILE A 20 -85.65 37.91 -19.06
N ILE A 21 -86.16 37.64 -20.27
CA ILE A 21 -86.20 36.28 -20.83
C ILE A 21 -85.46 36.32 -22.18
N PRO A 22 -84.28 35.69 -22.29
CA PRO A 22 -83.54 35.67 -23.54
C PRO A 22 -84.37 34.99 -24.63
N GLU A 23 -84.23 35.45 -25.88
CA GLU A 23 -84.86 34.79 -27.01
C GLU A 23 -84.35 33.34 -27.12
N ILE A 24 -85.27 32.38 -27.27
CA ILE A 24 -84.96 30.95 -27.31
C ILE A 24 -83.89 30.63 -28.38
N THR A 25 -83.86 31.39 -29.46
CA THR A 25 -82.87 31.31 -30.54
C THR A 25 -81.44 31.64 -30.07
N GLU A 26 -81.27 32.65 -29.23
CA GLU A 26 -79.96 33.02 -28.66
C GLU A 26 -79.46 31.95 -27.68
N VAL A 27 -80.36 31.39 -26.88
CA VAL A 27 -80.03 30.29 -25.96
C VAL A 27 -79.59 29.04 -26.73
N ILE A 28 -80.22 28.72 -27.86
CA ILE A 28 -79.84 27.57 -28.70
C ILE A 28 -78.46 27.78 -29.33
N TRP A 29 -78.22 28.93 -29.98
CA TRP A 29 -76.93 29.22 -30.62
C TRP A 29 -75.80 29.43 -29.62
N GLY A 30 -76.09 30.05 -28.47
CA GLY A 30 -75.13 30.19 -27.36
C GLY A 30 -74.77 28.84 -26.77
N SER A 31 -75.76 27.97 -26.54
CA SER A 31 -75.53 26.59 -26.05
C SER A 31 -74.76 25.73 -27.06
N LEU A 32 -75.06 25.86 -28.36
CA LEU A 32 -74.34 25.16 -29.42
C LEU A 32 -72.87 25.62 -29.49
N SER A 33 -72.63 26.94 -29.42
CA SER A 33 -71.28 27.51 -29.40
C SER A 33 -70.49 27.08 -28.15
N PHE A 34 -71.15 27.05 -26.98
CA PHE A 34 -70.57 26.54 -25.74
C PHE A 34 -70.22 25.05 -25.85
N LEU A 35 -71.11 24.22 -26.41
CA LEU A 35 -70.86 22.80 -26.62
C LEU A 35 -69.68 22.55 -27.56
N ILE A 36 -69.59 23.29 -28.67
CA ILE A 36 -68.46 23.19 -29.60
C ILE A 36 -67.15 23.55 -28.87
N LEU A 37 -67.12 24.68 -28.16
CA LEU A 37 -65.95 25.09 -27.37
C LEU A 37 -65.61 24.06 -26.28
N PHE A 38 -66.61 23.53 -25.58
CA PHE A 38 -66.45 22.53 -24.53
C PHE A 38 -65.85 21.25 -25.08
N ILE A 39 -66.32 20.76 -26.24
CA ILE A 39 -65.77 19.56 -26.88
C ILE A 39 -64.32 19.78 -27.31
N VAL A 40 -64.01 20.93 -27.90
CA VAL A 40 -62.63 21.29 -28.28
C VAL A 40 -61.74 21.35 -27.03
N MET A 41 -62.17 22.03 -25.98
CA MET A 41 -61.41 22.14 -24.73
C MET A 41 -61.25 20.79 -24.04
N ALA A 42 -62.30 19.97 -23.97
CA ALA A 42 -62.22 18.61 -23.43
C ALA A 42 -61.26 17.74 -24.25
N LYS A 43 -61.26 17.86 -25.58
CA LYS A 43 -60.37 17.08 -26.45
C LYS A 43 -58.91 17.50 -26.33
N TYR A 44 -58.59 18.78 -26.07
CA TYR A 44 -57.21 19.27 -26.02
C TYR A 44 -56.66 19.50 -24.61
N ALA A 45 -57.43 20.10 -23.70
CA ALA A 45 -56.99 20.42 -22.34
C ALA A 45 -56.90 19.16 -21.46
N TYR A 46 -57.85 18.23 -21.56
CA TYR A 46 -57.83 16.99 -20.78
C TYR A 46 -56.57 16.14 -21.02
N PRO A 47 -56.16 15.81 -22.27
CA PRO A 47 -54.94 15.03 -22.48
C PRO A 47 -53.67 15.80 -22.08
N ALA A 48 -53.64 17.13 -22.23
CA ALA A 48 -52.48 17.94 -21.84
C ALA A 48 -52.25 17.91 -20.31
N ILE A 49 -53.33 18.02 -19.52
CA ILE A 49 -53.26 17.93 -18.05
C ILE A 49 -52.86 16.52 -17.62
N LYS A 50 -53.49 15.50 -18.20
CA LYS A 50 -53.18 14.09 -17.91
C LYS A 50 -51.70 13.77 -18.19
N LYS A 51 -51.21 14.16 -19.36
CA LYS A 51 -49.80 13.98 -19.76
C LYS A 51 -48.83 14.65 -18.78
N THR A 52 -49.16 15.85 -18.29
CA THR A 52 -48.31 16.57 -17.35
C THR A 52 -48.28 15.89 -15.98
N MET A 53 -49.42 15.38 -15.52
CA MET A 53 -49.48 14.63 -14.26
C MET A 53 -48.73 13.31 -14.36
N GLU A 54 -48.95 12.55 -15.44
CA GLU A 54 -48.23 11.29 -15.70
C GLU A 54 -46.73 11.51 -15.81
N ALA A 55 -46.29 12.57 -16.51
CA ALA A 55 -44.87 12.92 -16.62
C ALA A 55 -44.25 13.27 -15.25
N ARG A 56 -44.99 13.98 -14.38
CA ARG A 56 -44.53 14.27 -13.02
C ARG A 56 -44.44 13.00 -12.18
N THR A 57 -45.47 12.15 -12.20
CA THR A 57 -45.47 10.88 -11.47
C THR A 57 -44.33 9.97 -11.95
N ALA A 58 -44.16 9.81 -13.26
CA ALA A 58 -43.08 9.02 -13.83
C ALA A 58 -41.70 9.57 -13.46
N LYS A 59 -41.53 10.90 -13.46
CA LYS A 59 -40.28 11.52 -13.02
C LYS A 59 -39.99 11.22 -11.54
N ILE A 60 -40.97 11.42 -10.65
CA ILE A 60 -40.81 11.14 -9.22
C ILE A 60 -40.48 9.66 -8.99
N GLN A 61 -41.17 8.76 -9.68
CA GLN A 61 -40.91 7.32 -9.55
C GLN A 61 -39.49 6.99 -10.01
N ASN A 62 -39.07 7.49 -11.17
CA ASN A 62 -37.69 7.28 -11.66
C ASN A 62 -36.64 7.88 -10.72
N ASP A 63 -36.89 9.07 -10.17
CA ASP A 63 -35.96 9.73 -9.25
C ASP A 63 -35.85 8.93 -7.93
N LEU A 64 -36.95 8.34 -7.44
CA LEU A 64 -36.96 7.46 -6.27
C LEU A 64 -36.25 6.13 -6.56
N ASP A 65 -36.57 5.48 -7.67
CA ASP A 65 -35.94 4.22 -8.07
C ASP A 65 -34.42 4.39 -8.26
N ALA A 66 -34.00 5.52 -8.85
CA ALA A 66 -32.59 5.86 -9.01
C ALA A 66 -31.91 6.14 -7.66
N ALA A 67 -32.60 6.81 -6.72
CA ALA A 67 -32.07 7.05 -5.39
C ALA A 67 -31.91 5.76 -4.59
N ASP A 68 -32.89 4.86 -4.66
CA ASP A 68 -32.85 3.55 -3.99
C ASP A 68 -31.75 2.66 -4.59
N ALA A 69 -31.61 2.64 -5.91
CA ALA A 69 -30.51 1.93 -6.59
C ALA A 69 -29.15 2.49 -6.17
N ALA A 70 -28.98 3.82 -6.22
CA ALA A 70 -27.72 4.46 -5.82
C ALA A 70 -27.38 4.20 -4.34
N ARG A 71 -28.39 4.13 -3.48
CA ARG A 71 -28.21 3.76 -2.06
C ARG A 71 -27.78 2.31 -1.90
N SER A 72 -28.47 1.38 -2.58
CA SER A 72 -28.10 -0.04 -2.56
C SER A 72 -26.68 -0.26 -3.07
N ASP A 73 -26.30 0.40 -4.17
CA ASP A 73 -24.95 0.32 -4.73
C ASP A 73 -23.91 0.88 -3.76
N ALA A 74 -24.21 1.99 -3.10
CA ALA A 74 -23.32 2.57 -2.09
C ALA A 74 -23.15 1.66 -0.87
N GLU A 75 -24.23 1.03 -0.40
CA GLU A 75 -24.20 0.07 0.71
C GLU A 75 -23.42 -1.19 0.34
N ALA A 76 -23.63 -1.73 -0.87
CA ALA A 76 -22.87 -2.87 -1.41
C ALA A 76 -21.38 -2.54 -1.54
N LEU A 77 -21.06 -1.40 -2.15
CA LEU A 77 -19.68 -0.94 -2.32
C LEU A 77 -18.98 -0.74 -0.98
N ARG A 78 -19.68 -0.17 0.01
CA ARG A 78 -19.16 -0.04 1.38
C ARG A 78 -18.86 -1.40 1.98
N GLY A 79 -19.75 -2.38 1.84
CA GLY A 79 -19.53 -3.75 2.30
C GLY A 79 -18.29 -4.40 1.66
N GLU A 80 -18.11 -4.21 0.35
CA GLU A 80 -16.90 -4.69 -0.34
C GLU A 80 -15.63 -4.00 0.17
N TYR A 81 -15.66 -2.69 0.41
CA TYR A 81 -14.52 -1.96 0.96
C TYR A 81 -14.17 -2.44 2.38
N ASP A 82 -15.17 -2.61 3.24
CA ASP A 82 -14.97 -3.11 4.60
C ASP A 82 -14.36 -4.53 4.58
N SER A 83 -14.83 -5.40 3.68
CA SER A 83 -14.22 -6.74 3.47
C SER A 83 -12.78 -6.66 3.00
N LYS A 84 -12.48 -5.82 1.99
CA LYS A 84 -11.12 -5.63 1.47
C LYS A 84 -10.17 -5.09 2.53
N ILE A 85 -10.63 -4.19 3.40
CA ILE A 85 -9.84 -3.67 4.51
C ILE A 85 -9.55 -4.77 5.52
N ALA A 86 -10.56 -5.59 5.87
CA ALA A 86 -10.37 -6.72 6.78
C ALA A 86 -9.39 -7.75 6.22
N GLU A 87 -9.52 -8.10 4.94
CA GLU A 87 -8.60 -9.00 4.24
C GLU A 87 -7.17 -8.43 4.20
N ALA A 88 -7.01 -7.14 3.90
CA ALA A 88 -5.71 -6.48 3.88
C ALA A 88 -5.03 -6.47 5.26
N GLN A 89 -5.80 -6.24 6.34
CA GLN A 89 -5.29 -6.30 7.71
C GLN A 89 -4.89 -7.72 8.12
N ALA A 90 -5.68 -8.73 7.73
CA ALA A 90 -5.36 -10.13 7.95
C ALA A 90 -4.08 -10.52 7.21
N GLU A 91 -3.94 -10.11 5.94
CA GLU A 91 -2.74 -10.37 5.15
C GLU A 91 -1.50 -9.67 5.72
N ALA A 92 -1.62 -8.40 6.13
CA ALA A 92 -0.53 -7.69 6.77
C ALA A 92 -0.08 -8.40 8.07
N SER A 93 -1.02 -8.87 8.88
CA SER A 93 -0.71 -9.66 10.08
C SER A 93 0.02 -10.96 9.73
N ARG A 94 -0.44 -11.70 8.72
CA ARG A 94 0.22 -12.92 8.22
C ARG A 94 1.65 -12.65 7.75
N ILE A 95 1.87 -11.58 6.99
CA ILE A 95 3.20 -11.18 6.51
C ILE A 95 4.13 -10.89 7.69
N ILE A 96 3.65 -10.15 8.70
CA ILE A 96 4.45 -9.82 9.88
C ILE A 96 4.79 -11.08 10.68
N GLU A 97 3.84 -12.00 10.86
CA GLU A 97 4.08 -13.27 11.54
C GLU A 97 5.08 -14.15 10.78
N ALA A 98 4.93 -14.26 9.47
CA ALA A 98 5.86 -15.01 8.61
C ALA A 98 7.28 -14.41 8.69
N ALA A 99 7.41 -13.08 8.57
CA ALA A 99 8.69 -12.39 8.66
C ALA A 99 9.34 -12.57 10.04
N ARG A 100 8.56 -12.57 11.13
CA ARG A 100 9.07 -12.87 12.47
C ARG A 100 9.55 -14.31 12.59
N GLY A 101 8.81 -15.27 12.03
CA GLY A 101 9.20 -16.68 11.98
C GLY A 101 10.50 -16.89 11.21
N GLU A 102 10.61 -16.29 10.03
CA GLU A 102 11.82 -16.34 9.19
C GLU A 102 13.01 -15.66 9.89
N ALA A 103 12.81 -14.49 10.49
CA ALA A 103 13.87 -13.80 11.24
C ALA A 103 14.39 -14.63 12.42
N GLU A 104 13.49 -15.34 13.13
CA GLU A 104 13.87 -16.27 14.20
C GLU A 104 14.67 -17.45 13.65
N GLN A 105 14.23 -18.07 12.56
CA GLN A 105 14.94 -19.17 11.91
C GLN A 105 16.34 -18.74 11.46
N VAL A 106 16.45 -17.62 10.74
CA VAL A 106 17.75 -17.08 10.31
C VAL A 106 18.65 -16.77 11.50
N ARG A 107 18.09 -16.25 12.61
CA ARG A 107 18.86 -16.02 13.83
C ARG A 107 19.42 -17.32 14.40
N GLN A 108 18.59 -18.37 14.49
CA GLN A 108 19.01 -19.68 15.00
C GLN A 108 20.05 -20.33 14.09
N GLU A 109 19.86 -20.31 12.77
CA GLU A 109 20.82 -20.83 11.80
C GLU A 109 22.17 -20.11 11.90
N ARG A 110 22.15 -18.77 12.01
CA ARG A 110 23.36 -17.96 12.17
C ARG A 110 24.09 -18.28 13.46
N LEU A 111 23.37 -18.43 14.57
CA LEU A 111 23.97 -18.81 15.86
C LEU A 111 24.59 -20.20 15.78
N ALA A 112 23.87 -21.17 15.21
CA ALA A 112 24.37 -22.54 15.02
C ALA A 112 25.58 -22.61 14.09
N ALA A 113 25.68 -21.73 13.08
CA ALA A 113 26.84 -21.64 12.20
C ALA A 113 28.05 -20.95 12.86
N ILE A 114 27.82 -19.97 13.75
CA ILE A 114 28.90 -19.22 14.41
C ILE A 114 29.59 -20.04 15.51
N GLU A 115 28.86 -20.89 16.24
CA GLU A 115 29.43 -21.73 17.29
C GLU A 115 30.64 -22.58 16.84
N PRO A 116 30.58 -23.36 15.74
CA PRO A 116 31.73 -24.11 15.26
C PRO A 116 32.84 -23.19 14.74
N GLU A 117 32.51 -22.09 14.05
CA GLU A 117 33.54 -21.13 13.59
C GLU A 117 34.34 -20.52 14.76
N ILE A 118 33.67 -20.20 15.87
CA ILE A 118 34.34 -19.72 17.09
C ILE A 118 35.22 -20.82 17.68
N ALA A 119 34.74 -22.06 17.73
CA ALA A 119 35.51 -23.19 18.24
C ALA A 119 36.77 -23.44 17.39
N ASP A 120 36.63 -23.46 16.07
CA ASP A 120 37.74 -23.64 15.13
C ASP A 120 38.76 -22.50 15.22
N ARG A 121 38.30 -21.25 15.30
CA ARG A 121 39.21 -20.10 15.49
C ARG A 121 39.95 -20.15 16.82
N LYS A 122 39.31 -20.60 17.90
CA LYS A 122 39.97 -20.79 19.19
C LYS A 122 41.03 -21.89 19.10
N ALA A 123 40.69 -23.03 18.51
CA ALA A 123 41.65 -24.13 18.32
C ALA A 123 42.86 -23.70 17.49
N GLN A 124 42.65 -22.93 16.41
CA GLN A 124 43.74 -22.37 15.61
C GLN A 124 44.59 -21.39 16.43
N ALA A 125 43.96 -20.49 17.19
CA ALA A 125 44.68 -19.53 18.03
C ALA A 125 45.53 -20.24 19.11
N ASP A 126 44.99 -21.29 19.74
CA ASP A 126 45.73 -22.09 20.72
C ASP A 126 46.93 -22.80 20.06
N SER A 127 46.73 -23.35 18.85
CA SER A 127 47.83 -23.96 18.07
C SER A 127 48.92 -22.95 17.71
N ASP A 128 48.53 -21.75 17.27
CA ASP A 128 49.47 -20.67 16.94
C ASP A 128 50.25 -20.20 18.18
N ILE A 129 49.60 -20.13 19.34
CA ILE A 129 50.22 -19.79 20.62
C ILE A 129 51.26 -20.86 21.00
N GLU A 130 50.93 -22.15 20.90
CA GLU A 130 51.87 -23.22 21.22
C GLU A 130 53.07 -23.23 20.26
N ALA A 131 52.82 -23.01 18.96
CA ALA A 131 53.89 -22.88 17.97
C ALA A 131 54.79 -21.66 18.27
N ALA A 132 54.21 -20.52 18.66
CA ALA A 132 54.96 -19.32 19.02
C ALA A 132 55.81 -19.54 20.30
N LYS A 133 55.27 -20.22 21.32
CA LYS A 133 56.03 -20.59 22.52
C LYS A 133 57.21 -21.49 22.20
N ALA A 134 57.02 -22.49 21.34
CA ALA A 134 58.08 -23.41 20.93
C ALA A 134 59.21 -22.67 20.17
N ARG A 135 58.86 -21.73 19.28
CA ARG A 135 59.82 -20.86 18.59
C ARG A 135 60.57 -19.98 19.59
N ALA A 136 59.86 -19.30 20.49
CA ALA A 136 60.48 -18.45 21.52
C ALA A 136 61.44 -19.22 22.41
N LEU A 137 61.10 -20.45 22.83
CA LEU A 137 62.01 -21.31 23.59
C LEU A 137 63.27 -21.70 22.80
N THR A 138 63.11 -21.97 21.50
CA THR A 138 64.23 -22.29 20.61
C THR A 138 65.15 -21.09 20.44
N ASP A 139 64.59 -19.89 20.24
CA ASP A 139 65.33 -18.64 20.11
C ASP A 139 66.09 -18.30 21.40
N VAL A 140 65.45 -18.45 22.57
CA VAL A 140 66.10 -18.26 23.87
C VAL A 140 67.26 -19.24 24.05
N ARG A 141 67.07 -20.52 23.71
CA ARG A 141 68.17 -21.51 23.78
C ARG A 141 69.33 -21.13 22.87
N ALA A 142 69.06 -20.71 21.63
CA ALA A 142 70.09 -20.28 20.70
C ALA A 142 70.88 -19.07 21.22
N GLN A 143 70.18 -18.07 21.79
CA GLN A 143 70.81 -16.90 22.42
C GLN A 143 71.68 -17.29 23.62
N VAL A 144 71.18 -18.17 24.49
CA VAL A 144 71.95 -18.66 25.66
C VAL A 144 73.18 -19.44 25.22
N THR A 145 73.08 -20.32 24.22
CA THR A 145 74.24 -21.05 23.67
C THR A 145 75.27 -20.09 23.07
N SER A 146 74.83 -19.09 22.30
CA SER A 146 75.74 -18.07 21.75
C SER A 146 76.45 -17.28 22.85
N LEU A 147 75.73 -16.91 23.92
CA LEU A 147 76.30 -16.18 25.05
C LEU A 147 77.29 -17.05 25.84
N ALA A 148 76.96 -18.34 26.02
CA ALA A 148 77.82 -19.31 26.70
C ALA A 148 79.12 -19.56 25.93
N VAL A 149 79.04 -19.70 24.59
CA VAL A 149 80.24 -19.82 23.72
C VAL A 149 81.09 -18.56 23.81
N GLY A 150 80.51 -17.37 23.70
CA GLY A 150 81.25 -16.11 23.83
C GLY A 150 81.88 -15.93 25.22
N ALA A 151 81.22 -16.39 26.29
CA ALA A 151 81.78 -16.41 27.64
C ALA A 151 82.95 -17.40 27.76
N ALA A 152 82.82 -18.61 27.19
CA ALA A 152 83.88 -19.61 27.15
C ALA A 152 85.10 -19.14 26.36
N GLU A 153 84.89 -18.52 25.18
CA GLU A 153 85.96 -17.90 24.38
C GLU A 153 86.73 -16.85 25.20
N LYS A 154 86.01 -15.99 25.95
CA LYS A 154 86.64 -14.98 26.80
C LYS A 154 87.44 -15.56 27.96
N VAL A 155 86.96 -16.64 28.58
CA VAL A 155 87.70 -17.36 29.64
C VAL A 155 88.95 -18.03 29.08
N VAL A 156 88.84 -18.70 27.93
CA VAL A 156 89.99 -19.33 27.24
C VAL A 156 91.02 -18.26 26.86
N GLN A 157 90.58 -17.14 26.27
CA GLN A 157 91.48 -16.02 25.95
C GLN A 157 92.17 -15.43 27.19
N SER A 158 91.48 -15.36 28.33
CA SER A 158 92.06 -14.87 29.59
C SER A 158 92.99 -15.87 30.30
N SER A 159 92.86 -17.17 29.99
CA SER A 159 93.69 -18.24 30.57
C SER A 159 94.88 -18.62 29.68
N LEU A 160 94.84 -18.26 28.40
CA LEU A 160 95.98 -18.21 27.48
C LEU A 160 96.87 -16.99 27.78
N ASP A 161 97.42 -16.94 28.98
CA ASP A 161 98.57 -16.08 29.28
C ASP A 161 99.86 -16.86 28.96
N GLU A 162 101.00 -16.18 28.78
CA GLU A 162 102.25 -16.72 28.22
C GLU A 162 102.71 -18.08 28.82
N SER A 163 102.37 -18.36 30.08
CA SER A 163 102.67 -19.62 30.78
C SER A 163 101.79 -20.84 30.43
N ALA A 164 100.63 -20.63 29.78
CA ALA A 164 99.73 -21.69 29.34
C ALA A 164 100.07 -22.17 27.92
N TYR A 165 100.55 -21.26 27.05
CA TYR A 165 101.02 -21.59 25.70
C TYR A 165 102.17 -22.61 25.72
N THR A 166 103.16 -22.43 26.61
CA THR A 166 104.30 -23.35 26.74
C THR A 166 103.84 -24.76 27.15
N ARG A 167 102.88 -24.86 28.08
CA ARG A 167 102.32 -26.15 28.54
C ARG A 167 101.55 -26.89 27.45
N LEU A 168 100.72 -26.19 26.66
CA LEU A 168 100.00 -26.82 25.54
C LEU A 168 100.93 -27.32 24.43
N VAL A 169 102.03 -26.60 24.16
CA VAL A 169 103.05 -27.02 23.18
C VAL A 169 103.78 -28.27 23.66
N ASP A 170 104.20 -28.30 24.93
CA ASP A 170 104.87 -29.47 25.52
C ASP A 170 103.96 -30.71 25.52
N GLU A 171 102.68 -30.56 25.88
CA GLU A 171 101.70 -31.64 25.94
C GLU A 171 101.31 -32.16 24.55
N TYR A 172 101.24 -31.28 23.53
CA TYR A 172 101.05 -31.71 22.14
C TYR A 172 102.25 -32.51 21.63
N ILE A 173 103.49 -32.02 21.84
CA ILE A 173 104.72 -32.72 21.45
C ILE A 173 104.79 -34.12 22.09
N GLU A 174 104.33 -34.27 23.33
CA GLU A 174 104.25 -35.57 24.02
C GLU A 174 103.16 -36.49 23.45
N SER A 175 102.02 -35.94 23.00
CA SER A 175 100.89 -36.70 22.45
C SER A 175 101.09 -37.20 21.01
N VAL A 176 101.83 -36.47 20.16
CA VAL A 176 102.14 -36.88 18.78
C VAL A 176 103.46 -37.65 18.69
N GLY A 177 104.21 -37.72 19.80
CA GLY A 177 105.48 -38.44 19.93
C GLY A 177 105.34 -39.94 20.27
N LYS A 178 104.14 -40.52 20.16
CA LYS A 178 103.89 -41.98 20.26
C LYS A 178 103.38 -42.56 18.96
#